data_AF-A0A955B5U7-F1
#
_entry.id   AF-A0A955B5U7-F1
#
_cell.length_a   1.000
_cell.length_b   1.000
_cell.length_c   1.000
_cell.angle_alpha   90.00
_cell.angle_beta   90.00
_cell.angle_gamma   90.00
#
_symmetry.space_group_name_H-M   'P 1'
#
loop_
_entity.id
_entity.type
_entity.pdbx_description
1 polymer ?
#
loop_
_entity_poly.entity_id
_entity_poly.type
_entity_poly.pdbx_seq_one_letter_code
_entity_poly.pdbx_strand_id
1 'polypeptide(L)'
;MSGEEKENGGDRALLGQLISSLKQQRDELALKIHLGKEDAKDEWEKVQQKLDKLADDFEPVRDAVEESASGLFASLKLVAGEVKDGFDRIKDAIIDGDVDDAKS
;
A
#
# COMPACT_ATOMS: atom_id res chain seq x y z
N MET A 1 3.96 -7.57 -33.93
CA MET A 1 3.42 -7.28 -32.59
C MET A 1 3.89 -8.43 -31.70
N SER A 2 5.02 -8.33 -30.98
CA SER A 2 5.49 -9.52 -30.23
C SER A 2 6.53 -9.30 -29.10
N GLY A 3 6.87 -8.08 -28.72
CA GLY A 3 7.83 -7.82 -27.63
C GLY A 3 7.20 -7.20 -26.38
N GLU A 4 6.58 -6.03 -26.55
CA GLU A 4 6.12 -5.18 -25.43
C GLU A 4 4.85 -5.67 -24.72
N GLU A 5 4.00 -6.47 -25.37
CA GLU A 5 2.77 -7.00 -24.75
C GLU A 5 3.04 -8.00 -23.60
N LYS A 6 4.20 -8.68 -23.61
CA LYS A 6 4.55 -9.70 -22.60
C LYS A 6 5.15 -9.08 -21.33
N GLU A 7 5.91 -8.00 -21.47
CA GLU A 7 6.58 -7.31 -20.36
C GLU A 7 5.59 -6.45 -19.55
N ASN A 8 4.70 -5.75 -20.25
CA ASN A 8 3.72 -4.84 -19.64
C ASN A 8 2.65 -5.59 -18.82
N GLY A 9 2.38 -6.88 -19.11
CA GLY A 9 1.49 -7.71 -18.29
C GLY A 9 2.09 -8.12 -16.93
N GLY A 10 3.41 -8.21 -16.83
CA GLY A 10 4.13 -8.60 -15.62
C GLY A 10 4.03 -7.53 -14.52
N ASP A 11 4.27 -6.27 -14.87
CA ASP A 11 4.26 -5.15 -13.92
C ASP A 11 2.89 -4.94 -13.27
N ARG A 12 1.80 -5.18 -14.01
CA ARG A 12 0.43 -5.08 -13.50
C ARG A 12 0.13 -6.18 -12.49
N ALA A 13 0.53 -7.40 -12.80
CA ALA A 13 0.37 -8.53 -11.90
C ALA A 13 1.17 -8.33 -10.60
N LEU A 14 2.37 -7.76 -10.69
CA LEU A 14 3.18 -7.40 -9.53
C LEU A 14 2.54 -6.29 -8.70
N LEU A 15 2.03 -5.23 -9.33
CA LEU A 15 1.33 -4.16 -8.62
C LEU A 15 0.05 -4.65 -7.94
N GLY A 16 -0.73 -5.50 -8.60
CA GLY A 16 -1.92 -6.13 -8.00
C GLY A 16 -1.59 -7.00 -6.80
N GLN A 17 -0.50 -7.78 -6.85
CA GLN A 17 0.01 -8.53 -5.70
C GLN A 17 0.46 -7.60 -4.57
N LEU A 18 1.15 -6.50 -4.88
CA LEU A 18 1.56 -5.50 -3.89
C LEU A 18 0.35 -4.86 -3.20
N ILE A 19 -0.64 -4.40 -3.95
CA ILE A 19 -1.89 -3.84 -3.39
C ILE A 19 -2.59 -4.86 -2.48
N SER A 20 -2.60 -6.14 -2.88
CA SER A 20 -3.18 -7.22 -2.06
C SER A 20 -2.40 -7.42 -0.75
N SER A 21 -1.07 -7.40 -0.80
CA SER A 21 -0.22 -7.44 0.39
C SER A 21 -0.43 -6.24 1.30
N LEU A 22 -0.61 -5.04 0.75
CA LEU A 22 -0.87 -3.82 1.52
C LEU A 22 -2.24 -3.88 2.21
N LYS A 23 -3.27 -4.44 1.56
CA LYS A 23 -4.57 -4.70 2.18
C LYS A 23 -4.46 -5.69 3.35
N GLN A 24 -3.68 -6.76 3.19
CA GLN A 24 -3.42 -7.69 4.28
C GLN A 24 -2.68 -7.00 5.44
N GLN A 25 -1.63 -6.23 5.15
CA GLN A 25 -0.89 -5.48 6.18
C GLN A 25 -1.80 -4.49 6.92
N ARG A 26 -2.70 -3.79 6.21
CA ARG A 26 -3.74 -2.96 6.82
C ARG A 26 -4.59 -3.79 7.76
N ASP A 27 -5.15 -4.91 7.31
CA ASP A 27 -6.05 -5.72 8.14
C ASP A 27 -5.34 -6.24 9.41
N GLU A 28 -4.05 -6.59 9.32
CA GLU A 28 -3.22 -6.97 10.47
C GLU A 28 -2.94 -5.80 11.44
N LEU A 29 -2.65 -4.61 10.91
CA LEU A 29 -2.39 -3.41 11.71
C LEU A 29 -3.66 -2.85 12.36
N ALA A 30 -4.82 -2.98 11.71
CA ALA A 30 -6.11 -2.56 12.25
C ALA A 30 -6.43 -3.25 13.59
N LEU A 31 -5.95 -4.48 13.78
CA LEU A 31 -6.09 -5.22 15.04
C LEU A 31 -5.27 -4.63 16.19
N LYS A 32 -4.25 -3.81 15.90
CA LYS A 32 -3.28 -3.32 16.89
C LYS A 32 -3.24 -1.80 17.01
N ILE A 33 -3.78 -1.06 16.04
CA ILE A 33 -3.66 0.40 15.97
C ILE A 33 -4.25 1.11 17.20
N HIS A 34 -5.20 0.49 17.91
CA HIS A 34 -5.74 1.02 19.16
C HIS A 34 -4.67 1.16 20.27
N LEU A 35 -3.59 0.37 20.19
CA LEU A 35 -2.41 0.44 21.07
C LEU A 35 -1.44 1.57 20.67
N GLY A 36 -1.56 2.10 19.45
CA GLY A 36 -0.70 3.17 18.96
C GLY A 36 -0.98 4.53 19.63
N LYS A 37 0.05 5.38 19.65
CA LYS A 37 -0.03 6.80 20.05
C LYS A 37 -0.94 7.58 19.08
N GLU A 38 -1.41 8.76 19.50
CA GLU A 38 -2.31 9.61 18.68
C GLU A 38 -1.72 9.90 17.30
N ASP A 39 -0.44 10.25 17.22
CA ASP A 39 0.27 10.47 15.96
C ASP A 39 0.24 9.24 15.02
N ALA A 40 0.28 8.03 15.57
CA ALA A 40 0.20 6.80 14.79
C ALA A 40 -1.22 6.57 14.25
N LYS A 41 -2.26 6.97 15.00
CA LYS A 41 -3.67 6.92 14.57
C LYS A 41 -3.93 7.94 13.45
N ASP A 42 -3.37 9.13 13.55
CA ASP A 42 -3.46 10.17 12.51
C ASP A 42 -2.77 9.74 11.21
N GLU A 43 -1.57 9.15 11.30
CA GLU A 43 -0.87 8.61 10.13
C GLU A 43 -1.63 7.42 9.55
N TRP A 44 -2.20 6.57 10.39
CA TRP A 44 -3.03 5.44 9.98
C TRP A 44 -4.20 5.85 9.10
N GLU A 45 -4.99 6.86 9.50
CA GLU A 45 -6.11 7.34 8.67
C GLU A 45 -5.64 7.80 7.29
N LYS A 46 -4.52 8.52 7.22
CA LYS A 46 -3.94 9.02 5.96
C LYS A 46 -3.49 7.88 5.05
N VAL A 47 -2.79 6.89 5.62
CA VAL A 47 -2.24 5.76 4.85
C VAL A 47 -3.36 4.85 4.36
N GLN A 48 -4.41 4.63 5.16
CA GLN A 48 -5.60 3.87 4.73
C GLN A 48 -6.30 4.53 3.55
N GLN A 49 -6.55 5.85 3.62
CA GLN A 49 -7.17 6.59 2.52
C GLN A 49 -6.33 6.52 1.24
N LYS A 50 -5.00 6.58 1.35
CA LYS A 50 -4.10 6.39 0.20
C LYS A 50 -4.19 4.97 -0.38
N LEU A 51 -4.28 3.93 0.46
CA LEU A 51 -4.45 2.56 -0.01
C LEU A 51 -5.79 2.37 -0.73
N ASP A 52 -6.88 2.92 -0.20
CA ASP A 52 -8.20 2.81 -0.82
C ASP A 52 -8.20 3.50 -2.19
N LYS A 53 -7.67 4.73 -2.25
CA LYS A 53 -7.51 5.45 -3.53
C LYS A 53 -6.62 4.70 -4.52
N LEU A 54 -5.50 4.13 -4.07
CA LEU A 54 -4.62 3.33 -4.92
C LEU A 54 -5.35 2.11 -5.50
N ALA A 55 -6.19 1.45 -4.71
CA ALA A 55 -6.95 0.29 -5.16
C ALA A 55 -8.02 0.70 -6.19
N ASP A 56 -8.73 1.80 -5.94
CA ASP A 56 -9.75 2.35 -6.84
C ASP A 56 -9.12 2.81 -8.16
N ASP A 57 -7.98 3.49 -8.12
CA ASP A 57 -7.26 3.97 -9.31
C ASP A 57 -6.64 2.80 -10.11
N PHE A 58 -6.33 1.67 -9.47
CA PHE A 58 -5.79 0.48 -10.12
C PHE A 58 -6.85 -0.37 -10.82
N GLU A 59 -8.07 -0.44 -10.29
CA GLU A 59 -9.16 -1.27 -10.85
C GLU A 59 -9.39 -1.05 -12.36
N PRO A 60 -9.60 0.19 -12.86
CA PRO A 60 -9.92 0.41 -14.27
C PRO A 60 -8.73 0.12 -15.20
N VAL A 61 -7.49 0.14 -14.70
CA VAL A 61 -6.30 -0.09 -15.52
C VAL A 61 -5.80 -1.52 -15.50
N ARG A 62 -6.15 -2.33 -14.49
CA ARG A 62 -5.75 -3.73 -14.38
C ARG A 62 -6.01 -4.52 -15.67
N ASP A 63 -7.18 -4.28 -16.28
CA ASP A 63 -7.65 -5.03 -17.45
C ASP A 63 -7.48 -4.24 -18.77
N ALA A 64 -6.88 -3.03 -18.72
CA ALA A 64 -6.66 -2.19 -19.89
C ALA A 64 -5.49 -2.72 -20.73
N VAL A 65 -5.67 -2.89 -22.04
CA VAL A 65 -4.64 -3.45 -22.96
C VAL A 65 -3.68 -2.36 -23.49
N GLU A 66 -3.94 -1.08 -23.19
CA GLU A 66 -3.34 0.05 -23.90
C GLU A 66 -1.90 0.42 -23.45
N GLU A 67 -1.06 0.74 -24.43
CA GLU A 67 0.32 1.24 -24.27
C GLU A 67 0.39 2.54 -23.46
N SER A 68 -0.68 3.34 -23.49
CA SER A 68 -0.89 4.57 -22.73
C SER A 68 -0.95 4.37 -21.20
N ALA A 69 -1.25 3.16 -20.73
CA ALA A 69 -1.39 2.87 -19.30
C ALA A 69 -0.04 2.77 -18.56
N SER A 70 1.06 2.64 -19.28
CA SER A 70 2.42 2.45 -18.74
C SER A 70 2.83 3.56 -17.76
N GLY A 71 2.56 4.83 -18.12
CA GLY A 71 2.84 5.98 -17.23
C GLY A 71 1.95 6.03 -16.00
N LEU A 72 0.72 5.52 -16.11
CA LEU A 72 -0.20 5.40 -14.99
C LEU A 72 0.27 4.32 -14.02
N PHE A 73 0.72 3.16 -14.52
CA PHE A 73 1.28 2.09 -13.68
C PHE A 73 2.52 2.52 -12.90
N ALA A 74 3.43 3.27 -13.52
CA ALA A 74 4.59 3.82 -12.83
C ALA A 74 4.17 4.74 -11.66
N SER A 75 3.16 5.58 -11.88
CA SER A 75 2.62 6.48 -10.86
C SER A 75 1.95 5.70 -9.71
N LEU A 76 1.14 4.69 -10.03
CA LEU A 76 0.50 3.82 -9.03
C LEU A 76 1.54 3.04 -8.21
N LYS A 77 2.64 2.60 -8.83
CA LYS A 77 3.75 1.93 -8.13
C LYS A 77 4.44 2.85 -7.13
N LEU A 78 4.61 4.13 -7.45
CA LEU A 78 5.15 5.12 -6.51
C LEU A 78 4.21 5.30 -5.32
N VAL A 79 2.91 5.47 -5.56
CA VAL A 79 1.91 5.57 -4.49
C VAL A 79 1.89 4.30 -3.62
N ALA A 80 2.00 3.11 -4.23
CA ALA A 80 2.10 1.86 -3.49
C ALA A 80 3.33 1.81 -2.58
N GLY A 81 4.46 2.36 -3.02
CA GLY A 81 5.66 2.54 -2.20
C GLY A 81 5.40 3.45 -0.99
N GLU A 82 4.77 4.60 -1.21
CA GLU A 82 4.42 5.52 -0.12
C GLU A 82 3.47 4.89 0.91
N VAL A 83 2.48 4.12 0.45
CA VAL A 83 1.54 3.39 1.33
C VAL A 83 2.29 2.36 2.15
N LYS A 84 3.19 1.59 1.52
CA LYS A 84 4.03 0.60 2.20
C LYS A 84 4.86 1.26 3.31
N ASP A 85 5.59 2.32 2.97
CA ASP A 85 6.43 3.04 3.93
C ASP A 85 5.61 3.64 5.07
N GLY A 86 4.38 4.09 4.79
CA GLY A 86 3.43 4.54 5.80
C GLY A 86 3.04 3.44 6.79
N PHE A 87 2.63 2.27 6.30
CA PHE A 87 2.31 1.15 7.18
C PHE A 87 3.50 0.62 7.97
N ASP A 88 4.70 0.66 7.39
CA ASP A 88 5.92 0.29 8.13
C ASP A 88 6.19 1.26 9.29
N ARG A 89 6.06 2.58 9.08
CA ARG A 89 6.15 3.57 10.17
C ARG A 89 5.11 3.35 11.26
N ILE A 90 3.87 3.04 10.88
CA ILE A 90 2.78 2.77 11.83
C ILE A 90 3.07 1.51 12.64
N LYS A 91 3.56 0.45 11.98
CA LYS A 91 3.96 -0.79 12.64
C LYS A 91 5.06 -0.54 13.67
N ASP A 92 6.10 0.22 13.30
CA ASP A 92 7.20 0.55 14.19
C ASP A 92 6.71 1.38 15.39
N ALA A 93 5.84 2.37 15.16
CA ALA A 93 5.24 3.17 16.22
C ALA A 93 4.38 2.37 17.21
N ILE A 94 3.71 1.30 16.74
CA ILE A 94 2.96 0.37 17.61
C ILE A 94 3.93 -0.48 18.44
N ILE A 95 5.02 -0.99 17.84
CA ILE A 95 6.01 -1.82 18.54
C ILE A 95 6.75 -1.00 19.60
N ASP A 96 7.19 0.22 19.27
CA ASP A 96 7.89 1.09 20.21
C ASP A 96 7.00 1.51 21.38
N GLY A 97 5.69 1.68 21.16
CA GLY A 97 4.72 1.91 22.23
C GLY A 97 4.64 0.77 23.24
N ASP A 98 4.66 -0.48 22.78
CA ASP A 98 4.59 -1.69 23.63
C ASP A 98 5.84 -1.86 24.53
N VAL A 99 7.00 -1.40 24.05
CA VAL A 99 8.28 -1.45 24.80
C VAL A 99 8.31 -0.43 25.96
N ASP A 100 7.66 0.72 25.80
CA ASP A 100 7.57 1.75 26.84
C ASP A 100 6.67 1.30 28.01
N ASP A 101 5.54 0.63 27.72
CA ASP A 101 4.59 0.13 28.73
C ASP A 101 5.17 -1.03 29.56
N ALA A 102 6.01 -1.90 28.96
CA ALA A 102 6.62 -3.04 29.66
C ALA A 102 7.70 -2.65 30.69
N LYS A 103 8.11 -1.37 30.76
CA LYS A 103 9.13 -0.87 31.70
C LYS A 103 8.59 0.03 32.82
N SER A 104 7.28 0.28 32.88
CA SER A 104 6.65 1.07 33.97
C SER A 104 6.07 0.22 35.09
#